data_AF-A0A3P6SI52-F1
#
_entry.id   AF-A0A3P6SI52-F1
#
_cell.length_a   1.000
_cell.length_b   1.000
_cell.length_c   1.000
_cell.angle_alpha   90.00
_cell.angle_beta   90.00
_cell.angle_gamma   90.00
#
_symmetry.space_group_name_H-M   'P 1'
#
loop_
_entity.id
_entity.type
_entity.pdbx_description
1 polymer ?
#
loop_
_entity_poly.entity_id
_entity_poly.type
_entity_poly.pdbx_seq_one_letter_code
_entity_poly.pdbx_strand_id
1 'polypeptide(L)'
;MNIFRFAGDSSHLIAIVILIVKIWKTRSCAGLSGKSQLLFAFVFTSRYLDLFNFISSYNTIMKKSRYISDRILNYSGSSTCFSHQPSVFIHGGWLCFFAISENEYPGTTPVTITRVLGFVLIEISWSFSIYLEAVAIMPQLFMLSRTGSAETITAHYLFALGTYRALYILNWVYRYYTEEFFDPIATVAGVVQTVLYADFFYLYITRVCVAASLYNLFATVVYLVIRGHKNLELPA
;
A
#
# COMPACT_ATOMS: atom_id res chain seq x y z
N MET A 1 3.74 18.67 8.55
CA MET A 1 3.73 17.20 8.75
C MET A 1 3.10 16.93 10.09
N ASN A 2 2.17 15.98 10.19
CA ASN A 2 1.58 15.56 11.46
C ASN A 2 2.02 14.12 11.80
N ILE A 3 1.77 13.70 13.04
CA ILE A 3 2.16 12.37 13.53
C ILE A 3 1.49 11.24 12.75
N PHE A 4 0.22 11.42 12.35
CA PHE A 4 -0.56 10.42 11.61
C PHE A 4 0.02 10.16 10.22
N ARG A 5 0.39 11.22 9.50
CA ARG A 5 1.03 11.10 8.18
C ARG A 5 2.39 10.43 8.30
N PHE A 6 3.20 10.84 9.27
CA PHE A 6 4.51 10.21 9.50
C PHE A 6 4.37 8.72 9.83
N ALA A 7 3.45 8.36 10.74
CA ALA A 7 3.20 6.97 11.10
C ALA A 7 2.66 6.15 9.92
N GLY A 8 1.75 6.74 9.12
CA GLY A 8 1.25 6.11 7.90
C GLY A 8 2.36 5.87 6.88
N ASP A 9 3.15 6.90 6.60
CA ASP A 9 4.29 6.84 5.69
C ASP A 9 5.30 5.75 6.09
N SER A 10 5.56 5.62 7.39
CA SER A 10 6.40 4.57 7.98
C SER A 10 5.77 3.18 7.89
N SER A 11 4.47 3.03 8.18
CA SER A 11 3.74 1.75 8.07
C SER A 11 3.77 1.22 6.63
N HIS A 12 3.60 2.11 5.65
CA HIS A 12 3.70 1.76 4.24
C HIS A 12 5.11 1.27 3.86
N LEU A 13 6.15 1.96 4.36
CA LEU A 13 7.54 1.54 4.13
C LEU A 13 7.83 0.18 4.78
N ILE A 14 7.34 -0.04 5.99
CA ILE A 14 7.45 -1.32 6.70
C ILE A 14 6.80 -2.44 5.88
N ALA A 15 5.60 -2.22 5.32
CA ALA A 15 4.92 -3.21 4.48
C ALA A 15 5.81 -3.64 3.29
N ILE A 16 6.41 -2.67 2.61
CA ILE A 16 7.33 -2.92 1.48
C ILE A 16 8.57 -3.69 1.93
N VAL A 17 9.17 -3.31 3.06
CA VAL A 17 10.35 -4.00 3.60
C VAL A 17 10.03 -5.45 3.97
N ILE A 18 8.90 -5.70 4.63
CA ILE A 18 8.43 -7.07 4.94
C ILE A 18 8.36 -7.91 3.67
N LEU A 19 7.80 -7.35 2.60
CA LEU A 19 7.65 -8.04 1.33
C LEU A 19 9.00 -8.37 0.67
N ILE A 20 9.93 -7.42 0.64
CA ILE A 20 11.28 -7.63 0.10
C ILE A 20 12.02 -8.69 0.93
N VAL A 21 11.98 -8.60 2.26
CA VAL A 21 12.62 -9.58 3.16
C VAL A 21 12.02 -10.97 2.95
N LYS A 22 10.70 -11.09 2.76
CA LYS A 22 10.03 -12.35 2.45
C LYS A 22 10.62 -12.97 1.19
N ILE A 23 10.65 -12.23 0.08
CA ILE A 23 11.14 -12.74 -1.20
C ILE A 23 12.62 -13.12 -1.09
N TRP A 24 13.43 -12.32 -0.40
CA TRP A 24 14.85 -12.58 -0.28
C TRP A 24 15.18 -13.80 0.60
N LYS A 25 14.49 -13.97 1.73
CA LYS A 25 14.68 -15.12 2.63
C LYS A 25 14.13 -16.42 2.06
N THR A 26 12.94 -16.38 1.47
CA THR A 26 12.27 -17.59 0.95
C THR A 26 12.71 -17.95 -0.46
N ARG A 27 13.38 -17.02 -1.17
CA ARG A 27 13.73 -17.12 -2.60
C ARG A 27 12.53 -17.50 -3.48
N SER A 28 11.32 -17.16 -3.03
CA SER A 28 10.07 -17.52 -3.66
C SER A 28 9.02 -16.41 -3.56
N CYS A 29 8.35 -16.17 -4.69
CA CYS A 29 7.23 -15.25 -4.80
C CYS A 29 5.87 -15.95 -4.63
N ALA A 30 5.83 -17.19 -4.14
CA ALA A 30 4.58 -17.90 -3.86
C ALA A 30 3.67 -17.08 -2.93
N GLY A 31 2.36 -17.09 -3.20
CA GLY A 31 1.37 -16.34 -2.41
C GLY A 31 1.35 -14.82 -2.65
N LEU A 32 2.08 -14.31 -3.65
CA LEU A 32 2.07 -12.91 -4.07
C LEU A 32 1.55 -12.74 -5.49
N SER A 33 0.68 -11.74 -5.68
CA SER A 33 0.03 -11.40 -6.94
C SER A 33 0.91 -10.43 -7.70
N GLY A 34 1.56 -10.92 -8.76
CA GLY A 34 2.34 -10.07 -9.67
C GLY A 34 1.51 -8.95 -10.30
N LYS A 35 0.21 -9.18 -10.52
CA LYS A 35 -0.73 -8.16 -11.04
C LYS A 35 -0.83 -6.95 -10.11
N SER A 36 -0.92 -7.17 -8.79
CA SER A 36 -0.99 -6.07 -7.83
C SER A 36 0.33 -5.30 -7.75
N GLN A 37 1.47 -6.00 -7.79
CA GLN A 37 2.79 -5.36 -7.77
C GLN A 37 3.02 -4.48 -9.01
N LEU A 38 2.54 -4.93 -10.17
CA LEU A 38 2.58 -4.14 -11.41
C LEU A 38 1.69 -2.89 -11.31
N LEU A 39 0.48 -3.01 -10.73
CA LEU A 39 -0.39 -1.85 -10.50
C LEU A 39 0.24 -0.85 -9.53
N PHE A 40 0.86 -1.31 -8.43
CA PHE A 40 1.61 -0.44 -7.52
C PHE A 40 2.80 0.23 -8.22
N ALA A 41 3.46 -0.44 -9.16
CA ALA A 41 4.50 0.16 -9.98
C ALA A 41 3.98 1.35 -10.80
N PHE A 42 2.86 1.15 -11.49
CA PHE A 42 2.22 2.23 -12.23
C PHE A 42 1.79 3.38 -11.33
N VAL A 43 1.27 3.11 -10.14
CA VAL A 43 0.93 4.13 -9.15
C VAL A 43 2.16 4.98 -8.80
N PHE A 44 3.29 4.37 -8.42
CA PHE A 44 4.46 5.15 -8.01
C PHE A 44 5.14 5.86 -9.17
N THR A 45 5.16 5.27 -10.38
CA THR A 45 5.68 5.93 -11.58
C THR A 45 4.84 7.15 -11.96
N SER A 46 3.51 7.03 -11.96
CA SER A 46 2.61 8.14 -12.30
C SER A 46 2.56 9.22 -11.21
N ARG A 47 2.69 8.85 -9.94
CA ARG A 47 2.62 9.79 -8.81
C ARG A 47 3.88 10.63 -8.63
N TYR A 48 5.05 10.08 -8.92
CA TYR A 48 6.33 10.72 -8.62
C TYR A 48 6.99 11.34 -9.86
N LEU A 49 6.20 11.73 -10.87
CA LEU A 49 6.71 12.50 -12.01
C LEU A 49 7.32 13.85 -11.58
N ASP A 50 6.88 14.38 -10.44
CA ASP A 50 7.38 15.59 -9.80
C ASP A 50 8.64 15.36 -8.93
N LEU A 51 9.35 14.24 -9.05
CA LEU A 51 10.48 13.86 -8.19
C LEU A 51 11.60 14.91 -8.15
N PHE A 52 11.81 15.63 -9.25
CA PHE A 52 12.85 16.64 -9.37
C PHE A 52 12.47 17.97 -8.70
N ASN A 53 11.20 18.15 -8.31
CA ASN A 53 10.76 19.31 -7.55
C ASN A 53 11.07 19.11 -6.07
N PHE A 54 12.03 19.87 -5.54
CA PHE A 54 12.45 19.77 -4.15
C PHE A 54 11.47 20.50 -3.23
N ILE A 55 10.78 19.74 -2.37
CA ILE A 55 9.91 20.27 -1.32
C ILE A 55 10.60 20.17 0.05
N SER A 56 11.12 18.98 0.37
CA SER A 56 11.80 18.68 1.63
C SER A 56 12.60 17.40 1.49
N SER A 57 13.72 17.29 2.21
CA SER A 57 14.56 16.08 2.25
C SER A 57 13.76 14.83 2.60
N TYR A 58 12.82 14.92 3.55
CA TYR A 58 11.95 13.79 3.92
C TYR A 58 11.11 13.31 2.73
N ASN A 59 10.49 14.25 2.01
CA ASN A 59 9.63 13.93 0.87
C ASN A 59 10.43 13.25 -0.24
N THR A 60 11.58 13.82 -0.62
CA THR A 60 12.46 13.24 -1.65
C THR A 60 12.96 11.85 -1.26
N ILE A 61 13.36 11.63 0.00
CA ILE A 61 13.81 10.31 0.48
C ILE A 61 12.67 9.29 0.40
N MET A 62 11.46 9.65 0.86
CA MET A 62 10.31 8.74 0.83
C MET A 62 9.84 8.41 -0.58
N LYS A 63 9.87 9.38 -1.51
CA LYS A 63 9.56 9.13 -2.93
C LYS A 63 10.57 8.17 -3.55
N LYS A 64 11.87 8.42 -3.33
CA LYS A 64 12.95 7.57 -3.85
C LYS A 64 12.89 6.16 -3.26
N SER A 65 12.71 6.01 -1.96
CA SER A 65 12.69 4.69 -1.30
C SER A 65 11.56 3.83 -1.85
N ARG A 66 10.35 4.37 -1.98
CA ARG A 66 9.20 3.65 -2.53
C ARG A 66 9.39 3.28 -3.99
N TYR A 67 9.86 4.22 -4.80
CA TYR A 67 10.10 3.97 -6.22
C TYR A 67 11.16 2.86 -6.41
N ILE A 68 12.27 2.92 -5.69
CA ILE A 68 13.33 1.90 -5.77
C ILE A 68 12.82 0.54 -5.30
N SER A 69 12.11 0.49 -4.17
CA SER A 69 11.59 -0.77 -3.64
C SER A 69 10.59 -1.43 -4.58
N ASP A 70 9.72 -0.67 -5.23
CA ASP A 70 8.79 -1.20 -6.20
C ASP A 70 9.52 -1.79 -7.43
N ARG A 71 10.58 -1.12 -7.93
CA ARG A 71 11.42 -1.66 -9.01
C ARG A 71 12.09 -2.98 -8.61
N ILE A 72 12.55 -3.10 -7.37
CA ILE A 72 13.14 -4.33 -6.83
C ILE A 72 12.10 -5.47 -6.79
N LEU A 73 10.88 -5.19 -6.31
CA LEU A 73 9.80 -6.16 -6.22
C LEU A 73 9.36 -6.66 -7.60
N ASN A 74 9.23 -5.75 -8.58
CA ASN A 74 8.88 -6.12 -9.95
C ASN A 74 9.99 -6.92 -10.64
N TYR A 75 11.25 -6.52 -10.50
CA TYR A 75 12.38 -7.29 -11.03
C TYR A 75 12.45 -8.70 -10.43
N SER A 76 12.22 -8.83 -9.12
CA SER A 76 12.22 -10.12 -8.43
C SER A 76 11.00 -10.99 -8.78
N GLY A 77 9.86 -10.38 -9.13
CA GLY A 77 8.62 -11.07 -9.51
C GLY A 77 8.53 -11.46 -10.99
N SER A 78 9.30 -10.81 -11.87
CA SER A 78 9.25 -11.00 -13.33
C SER A 78 9.68 -12.40 -13.81
N SER A 79 10.43 -13.17 -13.02
CA SER A 79 10.95 -14.47 -13.49
C SER A 79 10.01 -15.66 -13.31
N THR A 80 8.94 -15.55 -12.51
CA THR A 80 8.11 -16.73 -12.15
C THR A 80 6.59 -16.49 -12.07
N CYS A 81 6.10 -15.25 -11.98
CA CYS A 81 4.68 -14.96 -11.71
C CYS A 81 3.92 -14.26 -12.87
N PHE A 82 4.56 -14.09 -14.03
CA PHE A 82 4.05 -13.28 -15.14
C PHE A 82 3.38 -14.09 -16.27
N SER A 83 2.93 -15.31 -16.02
CA SER A 83 2.23 -16.13 -17.02
C SER A 83 0.70 -15.99 -16.96
N HIS A 84 0.18 -14.75 -17.05
CA HIS A 84 -1.10 -14.45 -17.69
C HIS A 84 -1.44 -12.96 -17.47
N GLN A 85 -1.55 -12.24 -18.59
CA GLN A 85 -1.93 -10.83 -18.63
C GLN A 85 -3.20 -10.56 -17.82
N PRO A 86 -3.34 -9.39 -17.17
CA PRO A 86 -4.64 -8.91 -16.75
C PRO A 86 -5.29 -8.16 -17.91
N SER A 87 -6.49 -8.59 -18.30
CA SER A 87 -7.55 -7.65 -18.67
C SER A 87 -7.80 -6.76 -17.45
N VAL A 88 -7.02 -5.69 -17.31
CA VAL A 88 -7.34 -4.65 -16.34
C VAL A 88 -8.60 -3.98 -16.88
N PHE A 89 -9.67 -4.09 -16.13
CA PHE A 89 -10.91 -3.36 -16.35
C PHE A 89 -10.64 -1.85 -16.18
N ILE A 90 -9.99 -1.22 -17.17
CA ILE A 90 -9.96 0.24 -17.32
C ILE A 90 -11.23 0.64 -18.09
N HIS A 91 -12.39 0.27 -17.55
CA HIS A 91 -13.65 0.91 -17.91
C HIS A 91 -14.09 1.71 -16.69
N GLY A 92 -13.65 2.97 -16.60
CA GLY A 92 -14.11 3.86 -15.53
C GLY A 92 -13.25 5.09 -15.23
N GLY A 93 -12.04 5.24 -15.77
CA GLY A 93 -11.16 6.39 -15.49
C GLY A 93 -11.16 7.50 -16.54
N TRP A 94 -11.83 7.31 -17.67
CA TRP A 94 -11.81 8.27 -18.78
C TRP A 94 -12.85 9.39 -18.63
N LEU A 95 -13.81 9.27 -17.71
CA LEU A 95 -14.92 10.22 -17.58
C LEU A 95 -14.59 11.47 -16.76
N CYS A 96 -13.45 11.51 -16.06
CA CYS A 96 -12.99 12.75 -15.41
C CYS A 96 -12.20 13.68 -16.37
N PHE A 97 -12.02 13.29 -17.63
CA PHE A 97 -11.20 14.05 -18.60
C PHE A 97 -11.86 15.31 -19.17
N PHE A 98 -13.17 15.53 -18.99
CA PHE A 98 -13.88 16.59 -19.72
C PHE A 98 -14.26 17.84 -18.93
N ALA A 99 -13.96 17.92 -17.63
CA ALA A 99 -14.45 19.04 -16.80
C ALA A 99 -13.51 20.26 -16.69
N ILE A 100 -12.30 20.24 -17.26
CA ILE A 100 -11.30 21.32 -17.07
C ILE A 100 -10.92 22.03 -18.38
N SER A 101 -11.53 21.67 -19.52
CA SER A 101 -11.17 22.24 -20.83
C SER A 101 -12.09 23.35 -21.35
N GLU A 102 -13.03 23.85 -20.54
CA GLU A 102 -13.86 24.98 -20.92
C GLU A 102 -13.65 26.16 -19.96
N ASN A 103 -12.54 26.87 -20.10
CA ASN A 103 -12.58 28.33 -20.04
C ASN A 103 -11.31 29.00 -20.60
N GLU A 104 -11.52 29.79 -21.65
CA GLU A 104 -10.82 30.99 -22.13
C GLU A 104 -9.27 31.07 -22.16
N TYR A 105 -8.71 31.30 -23.35
CA TYR A 105 -8.18 32.61 -23.78
C TYR A 105 -7.64 32.52 -25.22
N PRO A 106 -8.19 33.25 -26.22
CA PRO A 106 -7.62 33.30 -27.56
C PRO A 106 -6.42 34.27 -27.56
N GLY A 107 -5.19 33.74 -27.64
CA GLY A 107 -4.00 34.57 -27.84
C GLY A 107 -2.68 34.11 -27.20
N THR A 108 -2.57 32.89 -26.67
CA THR A 108 -1.34 32.45 -25.97
C THR A 108 -0.30 31.79 -26.89
N THR A 109 0.97 32.16 -26.70
CA THR A 109 2.12 31.62 -27.44
C THR A 109 2.36 30.11 -27.18
N PRO A 110 3.08 29.39 -28.06
CA PRO A 110 3.33 27.94 -27.91
C PRO A 110 4.01 27.54 -26.59
N VAL A 111 4.79 28.45 -26.01
CA VAL A 111 5.53 28.25 -24.74
C VAL A 111 4.57 28.24 -23.53
N THR A 112 3.54 29.08 -23.55
CA THR A 112 2.50 29.11 -22.52
C THR A 112 1.66 27.84 -22.57
N ILE A 113 1.32 27.37 -23.78
CA ILE A 113 0.58 26.12 -23.99
C ILE A 113 1.36 24.93 -23.44
N THR A 114 2.68 24.85 -23.70
CA THR A 114 3.52 23.73 -23.23
C THR A 114 3.64 23.69 -21.71
N ARG A 115 3.77 24.84 -21.04
CA ARG A 115 3.79 24.91 -19.57
C ARG A 115 2.45 24.50 -18.96
N VAL A 116 1.34 25.01 -19.49
CA VAL A 116 -0.02 24.65 -19.02
C VAL A 116 -0.29 23.16 -19.22
N LEU A 117 0.07 22.60 -20.39
CA LEU A 117 -0.03 21.16 -20.66
C LEU A 117 0.81 20.33 -19.68
N GLY A 118 2.01 20.78 -19.33
CA GLY A 118 2.86 20.10 -18.35
C GLY A 118 2.21 20.02 -16.96
N PHE A 119 1.63 21.12 -16.48
CA PHE A 119 0.89 21.15 -15.22
C PHE A 119 -0.35 20.25 -15.27
N VAL A 120 -1.12 20.29 -16.36
CA VAL A 120 -2.31 19.45 -16.55
C VAL A 120 -1.96 17.96 -16.55
N LEU A 121 -0.88 17.56 -17.23
CA LEU A 121 -0.44 16.15 -17.25
C LEU A 121 -0.01 15.65 -15.86
N ILE A 122 0.65 16.49 -15.06
CA ILE A 122 1.05 16.13 -13.69
C ILE A 122 -0.18 15.95 -12.80
N GLU A 123 -1.17 16.83 -12.87
CA GLU A 123 -2.42 16.74 -12.10
C GLU A 123 -3.27 15.54 -12.51
N ILE A 124 -3.35 15.26 -13.82
CA ILE A 124 -4.03 14.06 -14.35
C ILE A 124 -3.31 12.80 -13.85
N SER A 125 -1.98 12.74 -13.98
CA SER A 125 -1.18 11.60 -13.54
C SER A 125 -1.28 11.39 -12.03
N TRP A 126 -1.30 12.47 -11.26
CA TRP A 126 -1.50 12.44 -9.82
C TRP A 126 -2.88 11.86 -9.47
N SER A 127 -3.96 12.39 -10.07
CA SER A 127 -5.34 11.93 -9.85
C SER A 127 -5.52 10.46 -10.25
N PHE A 128 -5.00 10.09 -11.42
CA PHE A 128 -4.96 8.71 -11.90
C PHE A 128 -4.28 7.79 -10.90
N SER A 129 -3.12 8.19 -10.37
CA SER A 129 -2.38 7.38 -9.39
C SER A 129 -3.21 7.13 -8.12
N ILE A 130 -4.00 8.11 -7.66
CA ILE A 130 -4.83 8.01 -6.45
C ILE A 130 -5.94 6.97 -6.65
N TYR A 131 -6.67 7.04 -7.76
CA TYR A 131 -7.72 6.06 -8.08
C TYR A 131 -7.14 4.67 -8.32
N LEU A 132 -6.03 4.57 -9.05
CA LEU A 132 -5.40 3.28 -9.35
C LEU A 132 -4.93 2.60 -8.07
N GLU A 133 -4.34 3.34 -7.12
CA GLU A 133 -3.87 2.78 -5.86
C GLU A 133 -4.99 2.26 -4.98
N ALA A 134 -6.14 2.92 -5.00
CA ALA A 134 -7.30 2.48 -4.23
C ALA A 134 -7.72 1.04 -4.60
N VAL A 135 -7.55 0.66 -5.86
CA VAL A 135 -7.94 -0.65 -6.40
C VAL A 135 -6.75 -1.58 -6.68
N ALA A 136 -5.51 -1.10 -6.59
CA ALA A 136 -4.31 -1.86 -6.95
C ALA A 136 -4.14 -3.16 -6.15
N ILE A 137 -4.71 -3.24 -4.95
CA ILE A 137 -4.64 -4.43 -4.09
C ILE A 137 -5.64 -5.53 -4.47
N MET A 138 -6.69 -5.24 -5.22
CA MET A 138 -7.76 -6.19 -5.50
C MET A 138 -7.26 -7.54 -6.05
N PRO A 139 -6.31 -7.60 -7.02
CA PRO A 139 -5.83 -8.88 -7.53
C PRO A 139 -5.15 -9.74 -6.45
N GLN A 140 -4.54 -9.14 -5.43
CA GLN A 140 -3.94 -9.85 -4.30
C GLN A 140 -5.03 -10.41 -3.38
N LEU A 141 -6.05 -9.61 -3.05
CA LEU A 141 -7.16 -10.05 -2.20
C LEU A 141 -7.95 -11.19 -2.85
N PHE A 142 -8.24 -11.10 -4.15
CA PHE A 142 -8.90 -12.19 -4.89
C PHE A 142 -8.06 -13.47 -4.96
N MET A 143 -6.74 -13.35 -5.10
CA MET A 143 -5.88 -14.51 -5.08
C MET A 143 -5.94 -15.21 -3.71
N LEU A 144 -5.91 -14.44 -2.62
CA LEU A 144 -6.00 -14.99 -1.26
C LEU A 144 -7.36 -15.64 -0.96
N SER A 145 -8.46 -15.07 -1.45
CA SER A 145 -9.79 -15.67 -1.28
C SER A 145 -9.93 -16.98 -2.04
N ARG A 146 -9.22 -17.13 -3.17
CA ARG A 146 -9.20 -18.38 -3.96
C ARG A 146 -8.28 -19.45 -3.38
N THR A 147 -7.11 -19.07 -2.87
CA THR A 147 -6.15 -20.04 -2.31
C THR A 147 -6.54 -20.49 -0.91
N GLY A 148 -7.35 -19.73 -0.17
CA GLY A 148 -7.83 -20.10 1.17
C GLY A 148 -6.76 -20.09 2.27
N SER A 149 -5.48 -19.97 1.91
CA SER A 149 -4.35 -19.83 2.81
C SER A 149 -3.52 -18.60 2.44
N ALA A 150 -3.29 -17.72 3.42
CA ALA A 150 -2.27 -16.69 3.36
C ALA A 150 -1.10 -17.12 4.24
N GLU A 151 0.14 -17.04 3.71
CA GLU A 151 1.32 -17.15 4.54
C GLU A 151 1.31 -16.06 5.62
N THR A 152 1.71 -16.37 6.86
CA THR A 152 1.70 -15.40 7.97
C THR A 152 2.46 -14.11 7.61
N ILE A 153 3.56 -14.23 6.86
CA ILE A 153 4.37 -13.08 6.42
C ILE A 153 3.60 -12.19 5.43
N THR A 154 2.86 -12.77 4.47
CA THR A 154 2.05 -11.99 3.52
C THR A 154 0.88 -11.30 4.23
N ALA A 155 0.35 -11.93 5.29
CA ALA A 155 -0.69 -11.34 6.12
C ALA A 155 -0.18 -10.10 6.89
N HIS A 156 1.03 -10.14 7.47
CA HIS A 156 1.65 -8.98 8.11
C HIS A 156 1.92 -7.83 7.12
N TYR A 157 2.38 -8.14 5.90
CA TYR A 157 2.54 -7.17 4.82
C TYR A 157 1.22 -6.45 4.52
N LEU A 158 0.14 -7.21 4.29
CA LEU A 158 -1.17 -6.66 3.97
C LEU A 158 -1.75 -5.86 5.14
N PHE A 159 -1.50 -6.28 6.38
CA PHE A 159 -1.94 -5.54 7.56
C PHE A 159 -1.23 -4.18 7.68
N ALA A 160 0.09 -4.14 7.49
CA ALA A 160 0.85 -2.88 7.48
C ALA A 160 0.42 -1.97 6.31
N LEU A 161 0.06 -2.58 5.16
CA LEU A 161 -0.49 -1.89 4.00
C LEU A 161 -1.95 -1.42 4.20
N GLY A 162 -2.76 -2.10 5.00
CA GLY A 162 -4.06 -1.54 5.38
C GLY A 162 -3.89 -0.40 6.38
N THR A 163 -3.00 -0.58 7.36
CA THR A 163 -2.83 0.33 8.51
C THR A 163 -2.40 1.72 8.06
N TYR A 164 -1.54 1.83 7.05
CA TYR A 164 -1.16 3.15 6.55
C TYR A 164 -2.35 3.93 6.01
N ARG A 165 -3.35 3.28 5.39
CA ARG A 165 -4.54 3.96 4.88
C ARG A 165 -5.45 4.43 6.00
N ALA A 166 -5.65 3.60 7.02
CA ALA A 166 -6.37 4.00 8.22
C ALA A 166 -5.72 5.23 8.89
N LEU A 167 -4.39 5.25 9.00
CA LEU A 167 -3.65 6.40 9.54
C LEU A 167 -3.77 7.64 8.63
N TYR A 168 -3.87 7.47 7.32
CA TYR A 168 -4.09 8.57 6.39
C TYR A 168 -5.48 9.20 6.52
N ILE A 169 -6.52 8.40 6.80
CA ILE A 169 -7.85 8.91 7.14
C ILE A 169 -7.77 9.79 8.39
N LEU A 170 -7.10 9.33 9.45
CA LEU A 170 -6.88 10.14 10.66
C LEU A 170 -6.11 11.43 10.36
N ASN A 171 -5.12 11.36 9.47
CA ASN A 171 -4.40 12.55 9.00
C ASN A 171 -5.34 13.54 8.27
N TRP A 172 -6.25 13.09 7.41
CA TRP A 172 -7.20 13.99 6.73
C TRP A 172 -8.18 14.63 7.71
N VAL A 173 -8.71 13.86 8.66
CA VAL A 173 -9.55 14.39 9.74
C VAL A 173 -8.81 15.45 10.53
N TYR A 174 -7.56 15.17 10.94
CA TYR A 174 -6.74 16.14 11.66
C TYR A 174 -6.53 17.43 10.85
N ARG A 175 -6.13 17.32 9.57
CA ARG A 175 -5.87 18.49 8.71
C ARG A 175 -7.14 19.29 8.41
N TYR A 176 -8.30 18.65 8.35
CA TYR A 176 -9.57 19.34 8.20
C TYR A 176 -9.83 20.28 9.39
N TYR A 177 -9.60 19.81 10.62
CA TYR A 177 -9.83 20.62 11.82
C TYR A 177 -8.73 21.64 12.12
N THR A 178 -7.46 21.36 11.78
CA THR A 178 -6.34 22.25 12.15
C THR A 178 -5.86 23.16 11.02
N GLU A 179 -5.96 22.73 9.77
CA GLU A 179 -5.43 23.44 8.60
C GLU A 179 -6.55 23.89 7.64
N GLU A 180 -7.82 23.59 7.93
CA GLU A 180 -8.99 23.82 7.05
C GLU A 180 -8.80 23.26 5.63
N PHE A 181 -7.97 22.22 5.50
CA PHE A 181 -7.62 21.62 4.21
C PHE A 181 -8.45 20.38 3.95
N PHE A 182 -9.16 20.34 2.82
CA PHE A 182 -9.92 19.18 2.35
C PHE A 182 -9.63 18.87 0.89
N ASP A 183 -9.26 17.62 0.62
CA ASP A 183 -9.05 17.09 -0.72
C ASP A 183 -10.06 15.95 -0.98
N PRO A 184 -11.11 16.19 -1.77
CA PRO A 184 -12.16 15.20 -2.02
C PRO A 184 -11.63 13.95 -2.75
N ILE A 185 -10.70 14.12 -3.69
CA ILE A 185 -10.19 13.03 -4.53
C ILE A 185 -9.42 12.05 -3.65
N ALA A 186 -8.46 12.56 -2.87
CA ALA A 186 -7.66 11.73 -1.97
C ALA A 186 -8.52 11.07 -0.88
N THR A 187 -9.50 11.80 -0.33
CA THR A 187 -10.35 11.30 0.76
C THR A 187 -11.27 10.18 0.28
N VAL A 188 -12.01 10.37 -0.82
CA VAL A 188 -12.94 9.36 -1.34
C VAL A 188 -12.20 8.10 -1.76
N ALA A 189 -11.12 8.23 -2.53
CA ALA A 189 -10.31 7.10 -2.95
C ALA A 189 -9.69 6.36 -1.75
N GLY A 190 -9.25 7.11 -0.73
CA GLY A 190 -8.71 6.56 0.51
C GLY A 190 -9.73 5.76 1.34
N VAL A 191 -10.97 6.25 1.42
CA VAL A 191 -12.08 5.55 2.07
C VAL A 191 -12.38 4.25 1.32
N VAL A 192 -12.53 4.30 -0.01
CA VAL A 192 -12.74 3.11 -0.85
C VAL A 192 -11.63 2.08 -0.61
N GLN A 193 -10.38 2.53 -0.63
CA GLN A 193 -9.23 1.65 -0.38
C GLN A 193 -9.30 1.00 1.01
N THR A 194 -9.63 1.77 2.04
CA THR A 194 -9.72 1.27 3.42
C THR A 194 -10.85 0.25 3.58
N VAL A 195 -12.00 0.49 2.93
CA VAL A 195 -13.13 -0.45 2.91
C VAL A 195 -12.73 -1.77 2.25
N LEU A 196 -11.96 -1.75 1.16
CA LEU A 196 -11.44 -2.97 0.52
C LEU A 196 -10.53 -3.79 1.46
N TYR A 197 -9.84 -3.15 2.41
CA TYR A 197 -9.04 -3.86 3.44
C TYR A 197 -9.86 -4.33 4.65
N ALA A 198 -11.11 -3.90 4.82
CA ALA A 198 -11.88 -4.14 6.05
C ALA A 198 -12.11 -5.64 6.31
N ASP A 199 -12.53 -6.40 5.29
CA ASP A 199 -12.72 -7.85 5.40
C ASP A 199 -11.40 -8.57 5.73
N PHE A 200 -10.31 -8.14 5.09
CA PHE A 200 -8.97 -8.66 5.38
C PHE A 200 -8.55 -8.39 6.83
N PHE A 201 -8.80 -7.19 7.36
CA PHE A 201 -8.49 -6.87 8.76
C PHE A 201 -9.25 -7.75 9.75
N TYR A 202 -10.54 -7.96 9.49
CA TYR A 202 -11.36 -8.85 10.31
C TYR A 202 -10.79 -10.27 10.33
N LEU A 203 -10.46 -10.83 9.16
CA LEU A 203 -9.86 -12.16 9.05
C LEU A 203 -8.47 -12.24 9.68
N TYR A 204 -7.65 -11.20 9.53
CA TYR A 204 -6.31 -11.14 10.11
C TYR A 204 -6.35 -11.17 11.65
N ILE A 205 -7.20 -10.34 12.26
CA ILE A 205 -7.33 -10.29 13.72
C ILE A 205 -7.84 -11.64 14.25
N THR A 206 -8.92 -12.15 13.66
CA THR A 206 -9.59 -13.37 14.15
C THR A 206 -8.78 -14.64 13.93
N ARG A 207 -8.01 -14.74 12.85
CA ARG A 207 -7.29 -15.98 12.51
C ARG A 207 -5.80 -15.94 12.78
N VAL A 208 -5.14 -14.78 12.66
CA VAL A 208 -3.67 -14.68 12.83
C VAL A 208 -3.32 -14.26 14.25
N CYS A 209 -3.88 -13.15 14.75
CA CYS A 209 -3.56 -12.65 16.09
C CYS A 209 -4.04 -13.60 17.20
N VAL A 210 -5.27 -14.11 17.09
CA VAL A 210 -5.82 -15.05 18.07
C VAL A 210 -5.04 -16.38 18.05
N ALA A 211 -4.70 -16.91 16.88
CA ALA A 211 -3.91 -18.14 16.79
C ALA A 211 -2.50 -17.97 17.40
N ALA A 212 -1.84 -16.83 17.18
CA ALA A 212 -0.56 -16.52 17.79
C ALA A 212 -0.67 -16.41 19.33
N SER A 213 -1.73 -15.78 19.83
CA SER A 213 -2.00 -15.70 21.28
C SER A 213 -2.21 -17.08 21.91
N LEU A 214 -3.00 -17.95 21.25
CA LEU A 214 -3.23 -19.32 21.70
C LEU A 214 -1.95 -20.16 21.68
N TYR A 215 -1.11 -20.03 20.65
CA TYR A 215 0.18 -20.71 20.59
C TYR A 215 1.11 -20.27 21.73
N ASN A 216 1.22 -18.98 22.01
CA ASN A 216 2.03 -18.46 23.10
C ASN A 216 1.52 -18.93 24.47
N LEU A 217 0.20 -18.97 24.65
CA LEU A 217 -0.41 -19.52 25.86
C LEU A 217 -0.08 -21.01 26.02
N PHE A 218 -0.25 -21.79 24.95
CA PHE A 218 0.07 -23.22 24.96
C PHE A 218 1.56 -23.47 25.25
N ALA A 219 2.46 -22.76 24.59
CA ALA A 219 3.90 -22.85 24.83
C ALA A 219 4.27 -22.50 26.28
N THR A 220 3.61 -21.49 26.86
CA THR A 220 3.80 -21.10 28.26
C THR A 220 3.31 -22.19 29.21
N VAL A 221 2.12 -22.76 28.97
CA VAL A 221 1.58 -23.87 29.75
C VAL A 221 2.49 -25.08 29.68
N VAL A 222 2.93 -25.48 28.48
CA VAL A 222 3.88 -26.60 28.29
C VAL A 222 5.20 -26.33 29.01
N TYR A 223 5.75 -25.12 28.91
CA TYR A 223 6.97 -24.74 29.63
C TYR A 223 6.80 -24.83 31.16
N LEU A 224 5.66 -24.36 31.69
CA LEU A 224 5.35 -24.44 33.12
C LEU A 224 5.16 -25.88 33.59
N VAL A 225 4.52 -26.74 32.80
CA VAL A 225 4.38 -28.17 33.11
C VAL A 225 5.74 -28.87 33.14
N ILE A 226 6.60 -28.63 32.13
CA ILE A 226 7.96 -29.21 32.09
C ILE A 226 8.81 -28.68 33.25
N ARG A 227 8.73 -27.39 33.57
CA ARG A 227 9.44 -26.79 34.71
C ARG A 227 8.92 -27.32 36.05
N GLY A 228 7.61 -27.52 36.18
CA GLY A 228 6.98 -28.14 37.35
C GLY A 228 7.46 -29.58 37.57
N HIS A 229 7.62 -30.36 36.50
CA HIS A 229 8.16 -31.72 36.57
C HIS A 229 9.62 -31.75 37.03
N LYS A 230 10.47 -30.84 36.52
CA LYS A 230 11.88 -30.76 36.93
C LYS A 230 12.09 -30.38 38.41
N ASN A 231 11.15 -29.65 39.00
CA ASN A 231 11.20 -29.30 40.43
C ASN A 231 10.77 -30.45 41.35
N LEU A 232 10.16 -31.51 40.81
CA LEU A 232 9.76 -32.72 41.56
C LEU A 232 10.85 -33.82 41.55
N GLU A 233 11.84 -33.72 40.64
CA GLU A 233 12.92 -34.70 40.46
C GLU A 233 14.25 -34.31 41.14
N LEU A 234 14.26 -33.30 42.03
CA LEU A 234 15.42 -32.97 42.87
C LEU A 234 15.24 -33.55 44.29
N PRO A 235 15.65 -34.80 44.55
CA PRO A 235 15.92 -35.26 45.91
C PRO A 235 17.23 -34.64 46.42
N ALA A 236 17.22 -34.32 47.72
CA ALA A 236 18.39 -33.93 48.50
C ALA A 236 19.42 -35.08 48.64
#